data_AF-A0A946Q0C7-F1
#
_entry.id   AF-A0A946Q0C7-F1
#
_cell.length_a   1.000
_cell.length_b   1.000
_cell.length_c   1.000
_cell.angle_alpha   90.00
_cell.angle_beta   90.00
_cell.angle_gamma   90.00
#
_symmetry.space_group_name_H-M   'P 1'
#
loop_
_entity.id
_entity.type
_entity.pdbx_description
1 polymer ?
#
loop_
_entity_poly.entity_id
_entity_poly.type
_entity_poly.pdbx_seq_one_letter_code
_entity_poly.pdbx_strand_id
1 'polypeptide(L)'
;MNDYKLLSVFLDYPNKDFMDNVPEFYNYINQSTSLKKDEKKIIMDYLENIENKSLIELQGEYVKIFDMNAEHSLYLTHHLFGDDKNRGPALIDLEQLYEEYGFIKTTNELPDYLPLLLEFANSLEGDESNAFLSHANKVLKVLEENLKKVSKHYSGLVSIIEKRSRLIKLGEA
;
A
#
# COMPACT_ATOMS: atom_id res chain seq x y z
N MET A 1 3.99 12.07 -10.02
CA MET A 1 3.55 11.21 -8.90
C MET A 1 2.05 11.06 -9.01
N ASN A 2 1.49 9.85 -8.80
CA ASN A 2 0.05 9.63 -8.69
C ASN A 2 -0.30 9.11 -7.28
N ASP A 3 -1.59 8.91 -7.00
CA ASP A 3 -2.08 8.53 -5.67
C ASP A 3 -1.57 7.15 -5.20
N TYR A 4 -1.50 6.15 -6.09
CA TYR A 4 -1.01 4.82 -5.72
C TYR A 4 0.49 4.80 -5.50
N LYS A 5 1.27 5.55 -6.29
CA LYS A 5 2.69 5.71 -6.04
C LYS A 5 2.94 6.44 -4.72
N LEU A 6 2.12 7.42 -4.36
CA LEU A 6 2.21 8.08 -3.05
C LEU A 6 1.98 7.08 -1.90
N LEU A 7 0.90 6.30 -1.97
CA LEU A 7 0.59 5.30 -0.94
C LEU A 7 1.62 4.17 -0.88
N SER A 8 2.18 3.79 -2.03
CA SER A 8 3.30 2.84 -2.12
C SER A 8 4.49 3.33 -1.28
N VAL A 9 4.93 4.56 -1.51
CA VAL A 9 6.06 5.17 -0.77
C VAL A 9 5.78 5.25 0.74
N PHE A 10 4.54 5.52 1.16
CA PHE A 10 4.19 5.65 2.59
C PHE A 10 4.07 4.32 3.33
N LEU A 11 3.91 3.22 2.59
CA LEU A 11 3.84 1.87 3.12
C LEU A 11 5.15 1.11 2.93
N ASP A 12 6.13 1.70 2.26
CA ASP A 12 7.48 1.14 2.15
C ASP A 12 8.33 1.49 3.38
N TYR A 13 9.43 0.78 3.57
CA TYR A 13 10.35 1.01 4.68
C TYR A 13 10.91 2.45 4.63
N PRO A 14 10.73 3.25 5.70
CA PRO A 14 11.14 4.65 5.67
C PRO A 14 12.66 4.77 5.58
N ASN A 15 13.10 5.61 4.64
CA ASN A 15 14.51 5.87 4.39
C ASN A 15 14.79 7.38 4.34
N LYS A 16 16.04 7.75 4.07
CA LYS A 16 16.43 9.15 4.03
C LYS A 16 15.73 9.91 2.89
N ASP A 17 15.66 9.32 1.71
CA ASP A 17 15.02 9.95 0.55
C ASP A 17 13.54 10.23 0.83
N PHE A 18 12.84 9.31 1.50
CA PHE A 18 11.48 9.53 1.98
C PHE A 18 11.36 10.77 2.87
N MET A 19 12.25 10.91 3.86
CA MET A 19 12.24 12.06 4.77
C MET A 19 12.59 13.37 4.07
N ASP A 20 13.55 13.33 3.15
CA ASP A 20 13.99 14.50 2.37
C ASP A 20 12.88 15.00 1.41
N ASN A 21 11.92 14.14 1.03
CA ASN A 21 10.80 14.46 0.12
C ASN A 21 9.47 14.80 0.81
N VAL A 22 9.44 14.94 2.15
CA VAL A 22 8.21 15.29 2.89
C VAL A 22 7.52 16.57 2.37
N PRO A 23 8.26 17.68 2.10
CA PRO A 23 7.65 18.89 1.54
C PRO A 23 6.96 18.66 0.18
N GLU A 24 7.52 17.82 -0.68
CA GLU A 24 6.98 17.46 -1.98
C GLU A 24 5.68 16.67 -1.85
N PHE A 25 5.57 15.80 -0.84
CA PHE A 25 4.32 15.08 -0.55
C PHE A 25 3.19 16.04 -0.19
N TYR A 26 3.44 17.01 0.70
CA TYR A 26 2.47 18.06 1.03
C TYR A 26 2.01 18.83 -0.20
N ASN A 27 2.96 19.23 -1.06
CA ASN A 27 2.64 19.94 -2.29
C ASN A 27 1.75 19.10 -3.22
N TYR A 28 2.08 17.83 -3.41
CA TYR A 28 1.27 16.91 -4.21
C TYR A 28 -0.15 16.76 -3.66
N ILE A 29 -0.31 16.53 -2.35
CA ILE A 29 -1.63 16.34 -1.70
C ILE A 29 -2.49 17.60 -1.84
N ASN A 30 -1.90 18.78 -1.68
CA ASN A 30 -2.59 20.05 -1.81
C ASN A 30 -3.09 20.29 -3.24
N GLN A 31 -2.30 19.93 -4.25
CA GLN A 31 -2.62 20.11 -5.66
C GLN A 31 -3.48 18.98 -6.27
N SER A 32 -3.48 17.79 -5.66
CA SER A 32 -4.21 16.63 -6.19
C SER A 32 -5.71 16.90 -6.27
N THR A 33 -6.29 16.64 -7.44
CA THR A 33 -7.74 16.69 -7.69
C THR A 33 -8.41 15.32 -7.58
N SER A 34 -7.62 14.25 -7.62
CA SER A 34 -8.10 12.86 -7.51
C SER A 34 -8.32 12.42 -6.06
N LEU A 35 -7.56 12.99 -5.11
CA LEU A 35 -7.74 12.71 -3.67
C LEU A 35 -8.98 13.39 -3.12
N LYS A 36 -9.88 12.59 -2.53
CA LYS A 36 -11.06 13.08 -1.82
C LYS A 36 -10.67 13.77 -0.52
N LYS A 37 -11.54 14.64 0.01
CA LYS A 37 -11.28 15.41 1.23
C LYS A 37 -10.95 14.53 2.45
N ASP A 38 -11.61 13.39 2.58
CA ASP A 38 -11.35 12.42 3.65
C ASP A 38 -10.01 11.70 3.47
N GLU A 39 -9.66 11.31 2.23
CA GLU A 39 -8.35 10.73 1.89
C GLU A 39 -7.21 11.71 2.17
N LYS A 40 -7.35 12.97 1.74
CA LYS A 40 -6.37 14.03 2.05
C LYS A 40 -6.16 14.16 3.55
N LYS A 41 -7.23 14.20 4.35
CA LYS A 41 -7.13 14.28 5.80
C LYS A 41 -6.34 13.12 6.39
N ILE A 42 -6.65 11.88 5.99
CA ILE A 42 -5.94 10.69 6.45
C ILE A 42 -4.43 10.79 6.15
N ILE A 43 -4.10 11.23 4.94
CA ILE A 43 -2.70 11.35 4.52
C ILE A 43 -1.99 12.48 5.29
N MET A 44 -2.63 13.64 5.45
CA MET A 44 -2.06 14.74 6.24
C MET A 44 -1.83 14.31 7.70
N ASP A 45 -2.80 13.61 8.31
CA ASP A 45 -2.67 13.08 9.67
C ASP A 45 -1.48 12.08 9.78
N TYR A 46 -1.15 11.35 8.70
CA TYR A 46 0.06 10.51 8.64
C TYR A 46 1.34 11.35 8.53
N LEU A 47 1.36 12.36 7.64
CA LEU A 47 2.51 13.24 7.44
C LEU A 47 2.87 14.04 8.72
N GLU A 48 1.87 14.59 9.40
CA GLU A 48 2.07 15.26 10.68
C GLU A 48 2.66 14.32 11.75
N ASN A 49 2.29 13.03 11.74
CA ASN A 49 2.83 12.04 12.67
C ASN A 49 4.29 11.67 12.36
N ILE A 50 4.70 11.65 11.08
CA ILE A 50 6.09 11.35 10.73
C ILE A 50 7.04 12.53 10.95
N GLU A 51 6.58 13.77 10.74
CA GLU A 51 7.42 14.97 10.94
C GLU A 51 7.84 15.17 12.39
N ASN A 52 7.05 14.63 13.33
CA ASN A 52 7.34 14.68 14.75
C ASN A 52 8.30 13.56 15.22
N LYS A 53 8.90 12.79 14.29
CA LYS A 53 9.76 11.65 14.59
C LYS A 53 11.06 11.73 13.81
N SER A 54 12.13 11.23 14.43
CA SER A 54 13.38 10.95 13.73
C SER A 54 13.24 9.73 12.82
N LEU A 55 14.10 9.63 11.79
CA LEU A 55 14.11 8.48 10.88
C LEU A 55 14.26 7.14 11.63
N ILE A 56 15.09 7.09 12.67
CA ILE A 56 15.31 5.86 13.45
C ILE A 56 14.06 5.45 14.23
N GLU A 57 13.28 6.41 14.73
CA GLU A 57 12.00 6.14 15.40
C GLU A 57 10.97 5.60 14.41
N LEU A 58 10.91 6.19 13.21
CA LEU A 58 10.01 5.72 12.15
C LEU A 58 10.36 4.31 11.68
N GLN A 59 11.64 4.03 11.47
CA GLN A 59 12.13 2.70 11.12
C GLN A 59 11.82 1.68 12.22
N GLY A 60 12.03 2.04 13.48
CA GLY A 60 11.69 1.19 14.61
C GLY A 60 10.18 0.91 14.72
N GLU A 61 9.35 1.92 14.49
CA GLU A 61 7.89 1.76 14.45
C GLU A 61 7.46 0.85 13.29
N TYR A 62 8.03 1.05 12.09
CA TYR A 62 7.74 0.23 10.93
C TYR A 62 8.03 -1.25 11.21
N VAL A 63 9.25 -1.57 11.66
CA VAL A 63 9.66 -2.95 11.99
C VAL A 63 8.73 -3.55 13.03
N LYS A 64 8.42 -2.80 14.09
CA LYS A 64 7.53 -3.25 15.17
C LYS A 64 6.11 -3.56 14.67
N ILE A 65 5.60 -2.79 13.71
CA ILE A 65 4.25 -2.95 13.20
C ILE A 65 4.20 -4.08 12.18
N PHE A 66 5.06 -4.05 11.16
CA PHE A 66 4.96 -4.89 9.97
C PHE A 66 5.81 -6.16 10.02
N ASP A 67 7.03 -6.08 10.54
CA ASP A 67 7.99 -7.20 10.45
C ASP A 67 7.88 -8.14 11.66
N MET A 68 7.46 -7.62 12.81
CA MET A 68 7.34 -8.40 14.05
C MET A 68 5.98 -9.08 14.23
N ASN A 69 4.99 -8.79 13.37
CA ASN A 69 3.65 -9.36 13.49
C ASN A 69 3.06 -9.78 12.14
N ALA A 70 2.87 -11.08 11.96
CA ALA A 70 2.28 -11.71 10.79
C ALA A 70 0.90 -11.14 10.41
N GLU A 71 0.06 -10.77 11.39
CA GLU A 71 -1.29 -10.22 11.16
C GLU A 71 -1.27 -8.82 10.50
N HIS A 72 -0.12 -8.16 10.51
CA HIS A 72 0.09 -6.84 9.91
C HIS A 72 0.95 -6.90 8.64
N SER A 73 1.47 -8.07 8.29
CA SER A 73 2.42 -8.24 7.18
C SER A 73 1.90 -7.58 5.90
N LEU A 74 2.80 -6.89 5.17
CA LEU A 74 2.47 -6.28 3.89
C LEU A 74 2.56 -7.27 2.71
N TYR A 75 2.91 -8.54 2.95
CA TYR A 75 2.90 -9.61 1.95
C TYR A 75 1.52 -10.27 1.89
N LEU A 76 0.71 -9.89 0.89
CA LEU A 76 -0.73 -10.20 0.90
C LEU A 76 -1.04 -11.70 0.82
N THR A 77 -0.21 -12.50 0.14
CA THR A 77 -0.42 -13.95 0.05
C THR A 77 -0.26 -14.64 1.41
N HIS A 78 0.49 -14.06 2.34
CA HIS A 78 0.62 -14.58 3.71
C HIS A 78 -0.74 -14.62 4.43
N HIS A 79 -1.60 -13.62 4.21
CA HIS A 79 -2.96 -13.59 4.80
C HIS A 79 -3.92 -14.60 4.17
N LEU A 80 -3.63 -15.05 2.94
CA LEU A 80 -4.45 -16.02 2.21
C LEU A 80 -4.03 -17.46 2.48
N PHE A 81 -2.73 -17.69 2.53
CA PHE A 81 -2.13 -19.03 2.53
C PHE A 81 -1.32 -19.33 3.80
N GLY A 82 -0.84 -18.33 4.54
CA GLY A 82 0.12 -18.54 5.62
C GLY A 82 1.36 -19.28 5.10
N ASP A 83 1.66 -20.43 5.72
CA ASP A 83 2.73 -21.35 5.31
C ASP A 83 2.27 -22.45 4.34
N ASP A 84 1.06 -22.33 3.77
CA ASP A 84 0.53 -23.32 2.83
C ASP A 84 1.35 -23.36 1.52
N LYS A 85 1.55 -24.57 1.01
CA LYS A 85 2.32 -24.84 -0.22
C LYS A 85 1.79 -24.12 -1.48
N ASN A 86 0.52 -23.71 -1.48
CA ASN A 86 -0.09 -22.97 -2.58
C ASN A 86 0.36 -21.50 -2.64
N ARG A 87 1.06 -21.01 -1.61
CA ARG A 87 1.67 -19.67 -1.63
C ARG A 87 2.67 -19.51 -2.79
N GLY A 88 3.53 -20.51 -3.00
CA GLY A 88 4.54 -20.47 -4.07
C GLY A 88 3.93 -20.27 -5.46
N PRO A 89 2.98 -21.13 -5.89
CA PRO A 89 2.24 -20.95 -7.14
C PRO A 89 1.59 -19.56 -7.28
N ALA A 90 0.94 -19.04 -6.24
CA ALA A 90 0.32 -17.71 -6.30
C ALA A 90 1.33 -16.58 -6.53
N LEU A 91 2.55 -16.69 -6.00
CA LEU A 91 3.63 -15.73 -6.26
C LEU A 91 4.12 -15.82 -7.71
N ILE A 92 4.22 -17.03 -8.26
CA ILE A 92 4.62 -17.25 -9.66
C ILE A 92 3.59 -16.64 -10.62
N ASP A 93 2.30 -16.90 -10.38
CA ASP A 93 1.21 -16.35 -11.22
C ASP A 93 1.23 -14.82 -11.21
N LEU A 94 1.56 -14.20 -10.07
CA LEU A 94 1.66 -12.75 -9.94
C LEU A 94 2.92 -12.18 -10.62
N GLU A 95 4.04 -12.90 -10.62
CA GLU A 95 5.22 -12.52 -11.40
C GLU A 95 4.94 -12.58 -12.91
N GLN A 96 4.27 -13.63 -13.38
CA GLN A 96 3.87 -13.74 -14.79
C GLN A 96 2.95 -12.59 -15.19
N LEU A 97 2.00 -12.21 -14.33
CA LEU A 97 1.15 -11.06 -14.59
C LEU A 97 1.95 -9.75 -14.75
N TYR A 98 2.99 -9.53 -13.93
CA TYR A 98 3.86 -8.36 -14.09
C TYR A 98 4.59 -8.39 -15.44
N GLU A 99 5.10 -9.56 -15.84
CA GLU A 99 5.79 -9.73 -17.12
C GLU A 99 4.87 -9.47 -18.32
N GLU A 100 3.61 -9.93 -18.27
CA GLU A 100 2.61 -9.72 -19.32
C GLU A 100 2.32 -8.23 -19.56
N TYR A 101 2.31 -7.43 -18.49
CA TYR A 101 2.15 -5.98 -18.55
C TYR A 101 3.47 -5.22 -18.77
N GLY A 102 4.59 -5.93 -18.93
CA GLY A 102 5.91 -5.33 -19.09
C GLY A 102 6.40 -4.56 -17.86
N PHE A 103 5.85 -4.85 -16.68
CA PHE A 103 6.23 -4.21 -15.44
C PHE A 103 7.55 -4.76 -14.90
N ILE A 104 8.53 -3.89 -14.69
CA ILE A 104 9.86 -4.26 -14.18
C ILE A 104 9.95 -3.89 -12.71
N LYS A 105 10.04 -4.90 -11.84
CA LYS A 105 10.28 -4.71 -10.41
C LYS A 105 11.60 -3.97 -10.20
N THR A 106 11.60 -2.94 -9.37
CA THR A 106 12.80 -2.18 -8.99
C THR A 106 13.41 -2.65 -7.67
N THR A 107 12.73 -3.57 -6.98
CA THR A 107 13.09 -4.09 -5.67
C THR A 107 13.33 -5.60 -5.71
N ASN A 108 14.02 -6.12 -4.70
CA ASN A 108 14.18 -7.58 -4.50
C ASN A 108 13.03 -8.18 -3.68
N GLU A 109 11.93 -7.44 -3.53
CA GLU A 109 10.78 -7.90 -2.76
C GLU A 109 9.98 -8.97 -3.51
N LEU A 110 9.25 -9.77 -2.73
CA LEU A 110 8.28 -10.70 -3.28
C LEU A 110 7.19 -9.94 -4.04
N PRO A 111 6.63 -10.54 -5.10
CA PRO A 111 5.65 -9.89 -5.96
C PRO A 111 4.38 -9.48 -5.21
N ASP A 112 4.05 -10.11 -4.08
CA ASP A 112 2.87 -9.81 -3.28
C ASP A 112 3.05 -8.73 -2.22
N TYR A 113 4.22 -8.07 -2.19
CA TYR A 113 4.48 -6.96 -1.29
C TYR A 113 3.58 -5.77 -1.66
N LEU A 114 2.79 -5.26 -0.71
CA LEU A 114 1.76 -4.25 -0.98
C LEU A 114 2.30 -2.96 -1.63
N PRO A 115 3.42 -2.36 -1.20
CA PRO A 115 4.01 -1.23 -1.91
C PRO A 115 4.31 -1.53 -3.38
N LEU A 116 4.83 -2.72 -3.69
CA LEU A 116 5.09 -3.14 -5.07
C LEU A 116 3.80 -3.32 -5.88
N LEU A 117 2.76 -3.90 -5.28
CA LEU A 117 1.43 -3.99 -5.90
C LEU A 117 0.84 -2.63 -6.24
N LEU A 118 1.11 -1.62 -5.41
CA LEU A 118 0.68 -0.25 -5.65
C LEU A 118 1.50 0.44 -6.75
N GLU A 119 2.80 0.11 -6.88
CA GLU A 119 3.60 0.57 -8.03
C GLU A 119 3.09 -0.02 -9.34
N PHE A 120 2.78 -1.31 -9.34
CA PHE A 120 2.17 -1.98 -10.48
C PHE A 120 0.80 -1.36 -10.80
N ALA A 121 -0.08 -1.19 -9.82
CA ALA A 121 -1.37 -0.54 -10.01
C ALA A 121 -1.22 0.89 -10.57
N ASN A 122 -0.17 1.63 -10.19
CA ASN A 122 0.16 2.94 -10.76
C ASN A 122 0.59 2.88 -12.23
N SER A 123 1.13 1.75 -12.72
CA SER A 123 1.48 1.54 -14.13
C SER A 123 0.30 1.14 -15.02
N LEU A 124 -0.81 0.70 -14.42
CA LEU A 124 -2.03 0.34 -15.14
C LEU A 124 -2.82 1.58 -15.57
N GLU A 125 -3.55 1.47 -16.68
CA GLU A 125 -4.33 2.58 -17.24
C GLU A 125 -5.81 2.52 -16.84
N GLY A 126 -6.44 3.70 -16.70
CA GLY A 126 -7.88 3.81 -16.47
C GLY A 126 -8.37 3.08 -15.21
N ASP A 127 -9.38 2.24 -15.38
CA ASP A 127 -9.99 1.48 -14.28
C ASP A 127 -9.26 0.17 -13.94
N GLU A 128 -8.23 -0.21 -14.71
CA GLU A 128 -7.48 -1.46 -14.50
C GLU A 128 -6.80 -1.48 -13.12
N SER A 129 -6.30 -0.35 -12.63
CA SER A 129 -5.70 -0.24 -11.29
C SER A 129 -6.68 -0.67 -10.19
N ASN A 130 -7.93 -0.18 -10.28
CA ASN A 130 -8.98 -0.53 -9.32
C ASN A 130 -9.39 -1.99 -9.46
N ALA A 131 -9.44 -2.51 -10.71
CA ALA A 131 -9.84 -3.89 -10.99
C ALA A 131 -8.82 -4.86 -10.43
N PHE A 132 -7.55 -4.60 -10.69
CA PHE A 132 -6.43 -5.33 -10.12
C PHE A 132 -6.53 -5.38 -8.59
N LEU A 133 -6.62 -4.22 -7.93
CA LEU A 133 -6.67 -4.14 -6.46
C LEU A 133 -7.95 -4.76 -5.86
N SER A 134 -9.04 -4.87 -6.63
CA SER A 134 -10.29 -5.50 -6.17
C SER A 134 -10.10 -6.97 -5.78
N HIS A 135 -9.16 -7.67 -6.43
CA HIS A 135 -8.80 -9.06 -6.09
C HIS A 135 -8.19 -9.17 -4.69
N ALA A 136 -7.49 -8.12 -4.24
CA ALA A 136 -6.89 -8.03 -2.91
C ALA A 136 -7.84 -7.46 -1.84
N ASN A 137 -9.06 -7.01 -2.20
CA ASN A 137 -9.93 -6.24 -1.30
C ASN A 137 -10.18 -6.94 0.05
N LYS A 138 -10.45 -8.25 0.04
CA LYS A 138 -10.72 -9.01 1.27
C LYS A 138 -9.51 -9.01 2.21
N VAL A 139 -8.31 -9.15 1.66
CA VAL A 139 -7.05 -9.13 2.44
C VAL A 139 -6.79 -7.72 2.96
N LEU A 140 -6.91 -6.71 2.11
CA LEU A 140 -6.76 -5.30 2.49
C LEU A 140 -7.71 -4.92 3.64
N LYS A 141 -8.93 -5.47 3.63
CA LYS A 141 -9.90 -5.25 4.69
C LYS A 141 -9.48 -5.85 6.03
N VAL A 142 -9.00 -7.10 6.02
CA VAL A 142 -8.47 -7.76 7.23
C VAL A 142 -7.23 -7.02 7.75
N LEU A 143 -6.32 -6.65 6.85
CA LEU A 143 -5.12 -5.89 7.20
C LEU A 143 -5.46 -4.53 7.81
N GLU A 144 -6.41 -3.79 7.25
CA GLU A 144 -6.90 -2.53 7.83
C GLU A 144 -7.44 -2.72 9.25
N GLU A 145 -8.27 -3.75 9.47
CA GLU A 145 -8.87 -4.03 10.77
C GLU A 145 -7.83 -4.43 11.83
N ASN A 146 -6.79 -5.17 11.42
CA ASN A 146 -5.68 -5.51 12.32
C ASN A 146 -4.82 -4.29 12.64
N LEU A 147 -4.39 -3.54 11.62
CA LEU A 147 -3.59 -2.33 11.79
C LEU A 147 -4.30 -1.29 12.66
N LYS A 148 -5.64 -1.19 12.58
CA LYS A 148 -6.43 -0.24 13.39
C LYS A 148 -6.25 -0.43 14.89
N LYS A 149 -5.88 -1.64 15.33
CA LYS A 149 -5.60 -1.96 16.74
C LYS A 149 -4.28 -1.37 17.23
N VAL A 150 -3.33 -1.06 16.33
CA VAL A 150 -1.95 -0.67 16.67
C VAL A 150 -1.51 0.67 16.09
N SER A 151 -2.05 1.10 14.95
CA SER A 151 -1.73 2.37 14.30
C SER A 151 -2.89 2.87 13.46
N LYS A 152 -3.51 3.97 13.91
CA LYS A 152 -4.54 4.69 13.14
C LYS A 152 -4.00 5.26 11.82
N HIS A 153 -2.70 5.53 11.76
CA HIS A 153 -2.06 6.18 10.61
C HIS A 153 -1.88 5.16 9.48
N TYR A 154 -1.25 4.01 9.75
CA TYR A 154 -1.12 2.95 8.75
C TYR A 154 -2.45 2.32 8.38
N SER A 155 -3.36 2.09 9.35
CA SER A 155 -4.72 1.62 9.02
C SER A 155 -5.45 2.62 8.13
N GLY A 156 -5.24 3.93 8.36
CA GLY A 156 -5.77 4.99 7.53
C GLY A 156 -5.31 4.88 6.07
N LEU A 157 -4.01 4.74 5.84
CA LEU A 157 -3.45 4.57 4.49
C LEU A 157 -4.01 3.32 3.79
N VAL A 158 -4.04 2.17 4.48
CA VAL A 158 -4.61 0.93 3.92
C VAL A 158 -6.11 1.09 3.64
N SER A 159 -6.85 1.83 4.46
CA SER A 159 -8.27 2.08 4.24
C SER A 159 -8.57 2.85 2.94
N ILE A 160 -7.64 3.70 2.48
CA ILE A 160 -7.79 4.40 1.19
C ILE A 160 -7.75 3.38 0.05
N ILE A 161 -6.74 2.51 0.06
CA ILE A 161 -6.56 1.46 -0.95
C ILE A 161 -7.77 0.51 -0.95
N GLU A 162 -8.17 0.07 0.23
CA GLU A 162 -9.30 -0.82 0.45
C GLU A 162 -10.60 -0.23 -0.12
N LYS A 163 -10.92 1.03 0.18
CA LYS A 163 -12.12 1.70 -0.34
C LYS A 163 -12.10 1.86 -1.86
N ARG A 164 -10.95 2.22 -2.43
CA ARG A 164 -10.80 2.38 -3.90
C ARG A 164 -10.97 1.04 -4.62
N SER A 165 -10.46 -0.05 -4.04
CA SER A 165 -10.63 -1.41 -4.58
C SER A 165 -12.08 -1.92 -4.60
N ARG A 166 -13.02 -1.28 -3.86
CA ARG A 166 -14.46 -1.62 -3.89
C ARG A 166 -15.22 -0.98 -5.05
N LEU A 167 -14.71 0.10 -5.63
CA LEU A 167 -15.48 0.96 -6.53
C LEU A 167 -15.96 0.24 -7.79
N ILE A 168 -15.26 -0.82 -8.21
CA ILE A 168 -15.67 -1.63 -9.37
C ILE A 168 -16.83 -2.58 -9.06
N LYS A 169 -16.98 -3.08 -7.81
CA LYS A 169 -18.13 -3.92 -7.44
C LYS A 169 -19.47 -3.19 -7.50
N LEU A 170 -19.46 -1.85 -7.49
CA LEU A 170 -20.68 -1.02 -7.59
C LEU A 170 -21.05 -0.66 -9.03
N GLY A 171 -20.17 -0.96 -10.01
CA GLY A 171 -20.42 -0.73 -11.44
C GLY A 171 -20.96 -1.94 -12.20
N GLU A 172 -21.00 -3.12 -11.55
CA GLU A 172 -21.51 -4.38 -12.11
C GLU A 172 -22.74 -4.92 -11.34
N ALA A 173 -23.58 -4.04 -10.80
CA ALA A 173 -24.82 -4.38 -10.11
C ALA A 173 -26.06 -3.76 -10.77
#